data_AF-A0AAE1AHK4-F1
#
_entry.id   AF-A0AAE1AHK4-F1
#
_cell.length_a   1.000
_cell.length_b   1.000
_cell.length_c   1.000
_cell.angle_alpha   90.00
_cell.angle_beta   90.00
_cell.angle_gamma   90.00
#
_symmetry.space_group_name_H-M   'P 1'
#
loop_
_entity.id
_entity.type
_entity.pdbx_description
1 polymer ?
#
loop_
_entity_poly.entity_id
_entity_poly.type
_entity_poly.pdbx_seq_one_letter_code
_entity_poly.pdbx_strand_id
1 'polypeptide(L)'
;MLIAHSALLSLPKHDYLDLYRMIIKADERELVQLMVTHGMAPMCVDFTDMKGSVGLPVNMKKISDSVWRNLSPLAAALAGNRLVIARYLVANWFLTPVDLVGSDQLKDITNVQKRYRKSEIHNFLDEYMSQPMSLVQLSFVAVSAQLGETIGREERVRKTPLPTGLQDRLLFKKENCSMDFSGVKM
;
A
#
# COMPACT_ATOMS: atom_id res chain seq x y z
N MET A 1 3.36 5.00 -22.21
CA MET A 1 2.56 4.90 -20.98
C MET A 1 1.44 3.87 -21.20
N LEU A 2 1.74 2.58 -21.08
CA LEU A 2 0.81 1.46 -21.39
C LEU A 2 -0.34 1.35 -20.37
N ILE A 3 -0.19 1.98 -19.21
CA ILE A 3 -1.10 1.91 -18.07
C ILE A 3 -2.45 2.59 -18.35
N ALA A 4 -2.47 3.65 -19.17
CA ALA A 4 -3.69 4.35 -19.58
C ALA A 4 -4.66 3.50 -20.43
N HIS A 5 -4.22 2.31 -20.89
CA HIS A 5 -5.00 1.41 -21.76
C HIS A 5 -5.41 0.12 -21.04
N SER A 6 -5.74 0.18 -19.75
CA SER A 6 -6.20 -0.97 -18.94
C SER A 6 -5.19 -2.11 -18.75
N ALA A 7 -3.93 -1.93 -19.16
CA ALA A 7 -2.89 -2.96 -19.04
C ALA A 7 -2.61 -3.38 -17.59
N LEU A 8 -2.89 -2.50 -16.61
CA LEU A 8 -2.80 -2.78 -15.17
C LEU A 8 -3.72 -3.93 -14.72
N LEU A 9 -4.92 -4.04 -15.31
CA LEU A 9 -5.92 -5.03 -14.90
C LEU A 9 -5.56 -6.46 -15.33
N SER A 10 -4.63 -6.59 -16.29
CA SER A 10 -4.15 -7.86 -16.82
C SER A 10 -2.74 -8.24 -16.34
N LEU A 11 -2.10 -7.41 -15.50
CA LEU A 11 -0.75 -7.69 -15.02
C LEU A 11 -0.74 -8.99 -14.19
N PRO A 12 0.04 -10.00 -14.58
CA PRO A 12 0.29 -11.18 -13.75
C PRO A 12 0.80 -10.79 -12.36
N LYS A 13 0.60 -11.65 -11.35
CA LYS A 13 1.13 -11.42 -9.99
C LYS A 13 2.63 -11.07 -9.95
N HIS A 14 3.41 -11.53 -10.93
CA HIS A 14 4.83 -11.19 -11.05
C HIS A 14 5.08 -9.70 -11.31
N ASP A 15 4.20 -9.01 -12.03
CA ASP A 15 4.36 -7.60 -12.37
C ASP A 15 4.03 -6.67 -11.17
N TYR A 16 3.29 -7.19 -10.17
CA TYR A 16 3.13 -6.52 -8.88
C TYR A 16 4.46 -6.45 -8.12
N LEU A 17 5.40 -7.39 -8.36
CA LEU A 17 6.70 -7.36 -7.69
C LEU A 17 7.54 -6.19 -8.18
N ASP A 18 7.60 -5.96 -9.49
CA ASP A 18 8.33 -4.82 -10.05
C ASP A 18 7.73 -3.49 -9.62
N LEU A 19 6.43 -3.46 -9.45
CA LEU A 19 5.75 -2.29 -8.92
C LEU A 19 6.12 -1.98 -7.47
N TYR A 20 6.15 -2.99 -6.61
CA TYR A 20 6.57 -2.81 -5.21
C TYR A 20 8.05 -2.46 -5.12
N ARG A 21 8.88 -3.05 -6.00
CA ARG A 21 10.29 -2.68 -6.15
C ARG A 21 10.42 -1.20 -6.50
N MET A 22 9.61 -0.70 -7.43
CA MET A 22 9.58 0.71 -7.81
C MET A 22 9.17 1.59 -6.63
N ILE A 23 8.08 1.28 -5.92
CA ILE A 23 7.66 2.01 -4.71
C ILE A 23 8.78 2.07 -3.66
N ILE A 24 9.49 0.96 -3.46
CA ILE A 24 10.58 0.90 -2.48
C ILE A 24 11.77 1.74 -2.94
N LYS A 25 12.22 1.57 -4.19
CA LYS A 25 13.49 2.11 -4.69
C LYS A 25 13.40 3.53 -5.26
N ALA A 26 12.26 3.90 -5.82
CA ALA A 26 12.01 5.18 -6.48
C ALA A 26 10.73 5.82 -5.91
N ASP A 27 10.70 7.14 -5.83
CA ASP A 27 9.52 7.88 -5.35
C ASP A 27 8.49 8.02 -6.49
N GLU A 28 8.00 6.88 -7.00
CA GLU A 28 7.13 6.77 -8.18
C GLU A 28 5.68 7.12 -7.83
N ARG A 29 5.47 8.37 -7.39
CA ARG A 29 4.17 8.86 -6.91
C ARG A 29 3.08 8.75 -7.98
N GLU A 30 3.42 9.09 -9.22
CA GLU A 30 2.52 9.05 -10.36
C GLU A 30 2.03 7.63 -10.62
N LEU A 31 2.94 6.66 -10.56
CA LEU A 31 2.60 5.26 -10.75
C LEU A 31 1.67 4.75 -9.66
N VAL A 32 1.96 5.07 -8.38
CA VAL A 32 1.10 4.68 -7.26
C VAL A 32 -0.28 5.31 -7.39
N GLN A 33 -0.33 6.60 -7.70
CA GLN A 33 -1.59 7.31 -7.90
C GLN A 33 -2.41 6.63 -9.01
N LEU A 34 -1.77 6.34 -10.14
CA LEU A 34 -2.36 5.70 -11.29
C LEU A 34 -2.92 4.32 -10.96
N MET A 35 -2.20 3.50 -10.20
CA MET A 35 -2.70 2.18 -9.78
C MET A 35 -3.96 2.27 -8.92
N VAL A 36 -3.93 3.12 -7.90
CA VAL A 36 -5.06 3.30 -7.00
C VAL A 36 -6.28 3.73 -7.81
N THR A 37 -6.14 4.79 -8.62
CA THR A 37 -7.24 5.37 -9.40
C THR A 37 -7.73 4.51 -10.56
N HIS A 38 -6.93 3.57 -11.05
CA HIS A 38 -7.37 2.61 -12.07
C HIS A 38 -8.05 1.37 -11.47
N GLY A 39 -8.31 1.41 -10.17
CA GLY A 39 -9.11 0.41 -9.46
C GLY A 39 -8.38 -0.87 -9.12
N MET A 40 -7.05 -0.80 -9.04
CA MET A 40 -6.27 -1.89 -8.47
C MET A 40 -6.65 -2.06 -7.00
N ALA A 41 -6.76 -3.30 -6.51
CA ALA A 41 -6.97 -3.54 -5.08
C ALA A 41 -5.63 -3.55 -4.32
N PRO A 42 -5.58 -3.10 -3.06
CA PRO A 42 -4.41 -3.33 -2.21
C PRO A 42 -4.26 -4.84 -1.98
N MET A 43 -3.05 -5.37 -2.19
CA MET A 43 -2.75 -6.78 -1.95
C MET A 43 -1.40 -6.96 -1.29
N CYS A 44 -1.20 -8.09 -0.61
CA CYS A 44 0.13 -8.44 -0.11
C CYS A 44 0.89 -9.24 -1.18
N VAL A 45 2.20 -9.01 -1.28
CA VAL A 45 3.09 -9.77 -2.14
C VAL A 45 4.18 -10.45 -1.32
N ASP A 46 4.56 -11.67 -1.70
CA ASP A 46 5.74 -12.32 -1.16
C ASP A 46 6.98 -11.75 -1.86
N PHE A 47 7.83 -11.14 -1.05
CA PHE A 47 8.99 -10.39 -1.50
C PHE A 47 10.28 -10.89 -0.81
N THR A 48 10.22 -12.10 -0.22
CA THR A 48 11.34 -12.73 0.51
C THR A 48 12.57 -12.96 -0.35
N ASP A 49 12.39 -13.48 -1.57
CA ASP A 49 13.48 -13.75 -2.52
C ASP A 49 14.27 -12.49 -2.89
N MET A 50 13.66 -11.31 -2.71
CA MET A 50 14.29 -10.03 -3.03
C MET A 50 15.03 -9.38 -1.85
N LYS A 51 14.93 -9.89 -0.62
CA LYS A 51 15.56 -9.31 0.59
C LYS A 51 17.08 -9.10 0.45
N GLY A 52 17.73 -9.94 -0.36
CA GLY A 52 19.16 -9.86 -0.67
C GLY A 52 19.54 -8.98 -1.87
N SER A 53 18.57 -8.45 -2.61
CA SER A 53 18.81 -7.72 -3.86
C SER A 53 19.61 -6.43 -3.63
N VAL A 54 20.53 -6.14 -4.55
CA VAL A 54 21.29 -4.89 -4.58
C VAL A 54 20.33 -3.70 -4.73
N GLY A 55 20.56 -2.64 -3.95
CA GLY A 55 19.77 -1.41 -3.97
C GLY A 55 18.58 -1.35 -3.02
N LEU A 56 18.40 -2.35 -2.14
CA LEU A 56 17.50 -2.17 -0.99
C LEU A 56 18.18 -1.34 0.11
N PRO A 57 17.47 -0.38 0.72
CA PRO A 57 17.93 0.33 1.91
C PRO A 57 18.45 -0.61 3.01
N VAL A 58 19.58 -0.27 3.64
CA VAL A 58 20.28 -1.13 4.62
C VAL A 58 19.40 -1.48 5.83
N ASN A 59 18.52 -0.56 6.23
CA ASN A 59 17.53 -0.76 7.27
C ASN A 59 16.52 -1.87 6.92
N MET A 60 16.15 -2.04 5.64
CA MET A 60 15.18 -3.05 5.23
C MET A 60 15.69 -4.49 5.40
N LYS A 61 17.00 -4.72 5.32
CA LYS A 61 17.58 -6.06 5.57
C LYS A 61 17.32 -6.57 6.99
N LYS A 62 17.01 -5.67 7.93
CA LYS A 62 16.70 -5.98 9.33
C LYS A 62 15.22 -6.24 9.60
N ILE A 63 14.36 -6.02 8.61
CA ILE A 63 12.95 -6.37 8.68
C ILE A 63 12.81 -7.91 8.67
N SER A 64 11.89 -8.44 9.46
CA SER A 64 11.62 -9.88 9.60
C SER A 64 11.09 -10.50 8.31
N ASP A 65 11.36 -11.80 8.09
CA ASP A 65 10.88 -12.50 6.88
C ASP A 65 9.36 -12.63 6.83
N SER A 66 8.67 -12.57 7.97
CA SER A 66 7.20 -12.51 8.01
C SER A 66 6.66 -11.25 7.34
N VAL A 67 7.31 -10.09 7.53
CA VAL A 67 6.93 -8.85 6.86
C VAL A 67 7.18 -8.97 5.35
N TRP A 68 8.30 -9.58 4.95
CA TRP A 68 8.64 -9.77 3.53
C TRP A 68 7.71 -10.75 2.81
N ARG A 69 7.18 -11.78 3.49
CA ARG A 69 6.24 -12.74 2.91
C ARG A 69 4.86 -12.15 2.61
N ASN A 70 4.47 -11.10 3.33
CA ASN A 70 3.15 -10.49 3.24
C ASN A 70 3.27 -8.97 3.10
N LEU A 71 4.15 -8.50 2.21
CA LEU A 71 4.44 -7.08 2.08
C LEU A 71 3.23 -6.35 1.46
N SER A 72 2.62 -5.45 2.20
CA SER A 72 1.52 -4.59 1.74
C SER A 72 2.04 -3.34 1.00
N PRO A 73 1.20 -2.60 0.26
CA PRO A 73 1.63 -1.35 -0.38
C PRO A 73 2.14 -0.33 0.64
N LEU A 74 1.47 -0.22 1.80
CA LEU A 74 1.88 0.68 2.87
C LEU A 74 3.22 0.24 3.48
N ALA A 75 3.38 -1.05 3.77
CA ALA A 75 4.64 -1.59 4.29
C ALA A 75 5.80 -1.35 3.31
N ALA A 76 5.58 -1.51 2.00
CA ALA A 76 6.56 -1.22 0.96
C ALA A 76 6.98 0.27 0.96
N ALA A 77 6.00 1.20 1.00
CA ALA A 77 6.26 2.63 1.07
C ALA A 77 7.04 3.02 2.34
N LEU A 78 6.65 2.48 3.50
CA LEU A 78 7.32 2.72 4.78
C LEU A 78 8.75 2.19 4.79
N ALA A 79 8.96 1.00 4.22
CA ALA A 79 10.27 0.38 4.16
C ALA A 79 11.22 1.13 3.19
N GLY A 80 10.69 1.65 2.07
CA GLY A 80 11.41 2.51 1.12
C GLY A 80 11.60 3.97 1.55
N ASN A 81 11.20 4.33 2.76
CA ASN A 81 11.19 5.70 3.27
C ASN A 81 10.37 6.70 2.41
N ARG A 82 9.24 6.26 1.84
CA ARG A 82 8.34 7.07 0.99
C ARG A 82 7.16 7.63 1.78
N LEU A 83 7.40 8.69 2.56
CA LEU A 83 6.36 9.26 3.42
C LEU A 83 5.13 9.76 2.64
N VAL A 84 5.34 10.45 1.53
CA VAL A 84 4.24 11.02 0.72
C VAL A 84 3.32 9.92 0.22
N ILE A 85 3.91 8.84 -0.33
CA ILE A 85 3.18 7.66 -0.76
C ILE A 85 2.44 7.01 0.43
N ALA A 86 3.11 6.82 1.56
CA ALA A 86 2.49 6.22 2.75
C ALA A 86 1.26 7.02 3.24
N ARG A 87 1.36 8.35 3.29
CA ARG A 87 0.24 9.24 3.65
C ARG A 87 -0.90 9.13 2.63
N TYR A 88 -0.58 9.13 1.34
CA TYR A 88 -1.56 8.96 0.28
C TYR A 88 -2.33 7.64 0.39
N LEU A 89 -1.63 6.52 0.63
CA LEU A 89 -2.25 5.20 0.77
C LEU A 89 -3.20 5.15 1.97
N VAL A 90 -2.77 5.69 3.12
CA VAL A 90 -3.62 5.76 4.33
C VAL A 90 -4.83 6.66 4.10
N ALA A 91 -4.65 7.86 3.53
CA ALA A 91 -5.75 8.80 3.28
C ALA A 91 -6.81 8.23 2.32
N ASN A 92 -6.38 7.38 1.38
CA ASN A 92 -7.26 6.73 0.41
C ASN A 92 -7.80 5.36 0.88
N TRP A 93 -7.51 4.94 2.11
CA TRP A 93 -7.87 3.62 2.66
C TRP A 93 -7.39 2.45 1.80
N PHE A 94 -6.25 2.65 1.13
CA PHE A 94 -5.57 1.65 0.32
C PHE A 94 -4.74 0.73 1.21
N LEU A 95 -5.43 -0.01 2.07
CA LEU A 95 -4.87 -0.79 3.17
C LEU A 95 -5.27 -2.27 3.06
N THR A 96 -4.42 -3.13 3.58
CA THR A 96 -4.64 -4.57 3.73
C THR A 96 -4.81 -4.93 5.21
N PRO A 97 -5.27 -6.16 5.55
CA PRO A 97 -5.42 -6.57 6.95
C PRO A 97 -4.14 -6.50 7.79
N VAL A 98 -2.97 -6.57 7.16
CA VAL A 98 -1.67 -6.47 7.87
C VAL A 98 -1.28 -5.02 8.18
N ASP A 99 -1.99 -4.04 7.61
CA ASP A 99 -1.78 -2.59 7.86
C ASP A 99 -2.62 -2.05 9.02
N LEU A 100 -3.40 -2.91 9.68
CA LEU A 100 -4.22 -2.52 10.81
C LEU A 100 -3.36 -2.19 12.03
N VAL A 101 -3.74 -1.15 12.77
CA VAL A 101 -3.01 -0.69 13.97
C VAL A 101 -2.82 -1.84 14.94
N GLY A 102 -1.58 -2.03 15.39
CA GLY A 102 -1.21 -3.10 16.31
C GLY A 102 -0.77 -4.41 15.65
N SER A 103 -0.76 -4.49 14.31
CA SER A 103 -0.17 -5.63 13.60
C SER A 103 1.32 -5.76 13.91
N ASP A 104 1.81 -7.01 13.97
CA ASP A 104 3.22 -7.28 14.21
C ASP A 104 4.10 -6.77 13.05
N GLN A 105 3.54 -6.70 11.84
CA GLN A 105 4.23 -6.14 10.68
C GLN A 105 4.58 -4.66 10.88
N LEU A 106 3.61 -3.84 11.32
CA LEU A 106 3.85 -2.42 11.57
C LEU A 106 4.77 -2.20 12.78
N LYS A 107 4.67 -3.05 13.82
CA LYS A 107 5.62 -3.01 14.95
C LYS A 107 7.05 -3.28 14.50
N ASP A 108 7.25 -4.29 13.66
CA ASP A 108 8.59 -4.62 13.13
C ASP A 108 9.17 -3.48 12.31
N ILE A 109 8.39 -2.91 11.39
CA ILE A 109 8.80 -1.74 10.59
C ILE A 109 9.12 -0.56 11.50
N THR A 110 8.26 -0.27 12.48
CA THR A 110 8.46 0.81 13.46
C THR A 110 9.74 0.60 14.28
N ASN A 111 10.00 -0.61 14.75
CA ASN A 111 11.19 -0.95 15.52
C ASN A 111 12.47 -0.77 14.70
N VAL A 112 12.43 -1.14 13.42
CA VAL A 112 13.53 -0.88 12.50
C VAL A 112 13.71 0.63 12.34
N GLN A 113 12.67 1.39 12.01
CA GLN A 113 12.75 2.84 11.79
C GLN A 113 13.25 3.61 13.03
N LYS A 114 12.80 3.24 14.23
CA LYS A 114 13.26 3.83 15.52
C LYS A 114 14.77 3.75 15.70
N ARG A 115 15.39 2.64 15.26
CA ARG A 115 16.84 2.44 15.37
C ARG A 115 17.66 3.34 14.45
N TYR A 116 17.06 3.92 13.40
CA TYR A 116 17.77 4.71 12.40
C TYR A 116 17.60 6.25 12.54
N ARG A 117 16.97 6.74 13.63
CA ARG A 117 16.78 8.15 14.06
C ARG A 117 16.14 9.13 13.04
N LYS A 118 15.08 9.82 13.49
CA LYS A 118 14.43 11.04 12.92
C LYS A 118 14.11 11.04 11.42
N SER A 119 13.54 9.96 10.90
CA SER A 119 12.75 10.08 9.67
C SER A 119 11.37 10.63 10.02
N GLU A 120 10.82 11.51 9.20
CA GLU A 120 9.43 11.98 9.31
C GLU A 120 8.42 10.80 9.29
N ILE A 121 8.86 9.65 8.76
CA ILE A 121 8.13 8.38 8.82
C ILE A 121 7.93 7.88 10.24
N HIS A 122 8.89 8.06 11.13
CA HIS A 122 8.72 7.66 12.52
C HIS A 122 7.58 8.44 13.17
N ASN A 123 7.54 9.77 12.97
CA ASN A 123 6.46 10.60 13.48
C ASN A 123 5.11 10.20 12.87
N PHE A 124 5.10 9.91 11.57
CA PHE A 124 3.91 9.41 10.89
C PHE A 124 3.44 8.06 11.45
N LEU A 125 4.33 7.12 11.72
CA LEU A 125 3.99 5.82 12.31
C LEU A 125 3.47 5.96 13.73
N ASP A 126 4.11 6.81 14.54
CA ASP A 126 3.64 7.09 15.89
C ASP A 126 2.25 7.74 15.86
N GLU A 127 2.01 8.70 14.97
CA GLU A 127 0.69 9.31 14.73
C GLU A 127 -0.34 8.26 14.28
N TYR A 128 -0.02 7.49 13.24
CA TYR A 128 -0.89 6.46 12.66
C TYR A 128 -1.26 5.37 13.66
N MET A 129 -0.33 5.00 14.55
CA MET A 129 -0.55 3.97 15.57
C MET A 129 -1.02 4.54 16.92
N SER A 130 -1.09 5.86 17.08
CA SER A 130 -1.45 6.51 18.35
C SER A 130 -2.90 6.26 18.75
N GLN A 131 -3.77 6.00 17.78
CA GLN A 131 -5.20 5.78 17.98
C GLN A 131 -5.66 4.54 17.20
N PRO A 132 -6.64 3.79 17.72
CA PRO A 132 -7.27 2.74 16.95
C PRO A 132 -7.96 3.32 15.70
N MET A 133 -7.97 2.56 14.62
CA MET A 133 -8.74 2.91 13.43
C MET A 133 -10.23 2.99 13.74
N SER A 134 -10.95 3.84 13.02
CA SER A 134 -12.40 3.88 13.10
C SER A 134 -13.03 2.55 12.67
N LEU A 135 -14.20 2.21 13.22
CA LEU A 135 -14.94 1.02 12.82
C LEU A 135 -15.21 1.00 11.31
N VAL A 136 -15.50 2.16 10.71
CA VAL A 136 -15.73 2.27 9.26
C VAL A 136 -14.50 1.86 8.47
N GLN A 137 -13.30 2.29 8.86
CA GLN A 137 -12.06 1.87 8.20
C GLN A 137 -11.78 0.39 8.38
N LEU A 138 -11.97 -0.14 9.59
CA LEU A 138 -11.79 -1.57 9.88
C LEU A 138 -12.74 -2.43 9.04
N SER A 139 -14.03 -2.06 9.00
CA SER A 139 -15.03 -2.74 8.17
C SER A 139 -14.70 -2.62 6.68
N PHE A 140 -14.25 -1.45 6.23
CA PHE A 140 -13.85 -1.25 4.83
C PHE A 140 -12.70 -2.17 4.43
N VAL A 141 -11.64 -2.26 5.25
CA VAL A 141 -10.49 -3.15 4.99
C VAL A 141 -10.93 -4.62 4.99
N ALA A 142 -11.76 -5.03 5.97
CA ALA A 142 -12.25 -6.40 6.04
C ALA A 142 -13.10 -6.79 4.82
N VAL A 143 -14.04 -5.94 4.41
CA VAL A 143 -14.88 -6.15 3.22
C VAL A 143 -14.02 -6.15 1.94
N SER A 144 -13.11 -5.19 1.82
CA SER A 144 -12.19 -5.07 0.68
C SER A 144 -11.35 -6.33 0.50
N ALA A 145 -10.82 -6.89 1.60
CA ALA A 145 -10.03 -8.12 1.57
C ALA A 145 -10.84 -9.34 1.11
N GLN A 146 -12.10 -9.47 1.56
CA GLN A 146 -12.99 -10.56 1.14
C GLN A 146 -13.40 -10.49 -0.33
N LEU A 147 -13.44 -9.27 -0.89
CA LEU A 147 -13.70 -9.07 -2.32
C LEU A 147 -12.52 -9.47 -3.21
N GLY A 148 -11.36 -9.82 -2.65
CA GLY A 148 -10.23 -10.39 -3.38
C GLY A 148 -9.54 -9.44 -4.38
N GLU A 149 -8.72 -10.03 -5.24
CA GLU A 149 -7.83 -9.32 -6.18
C GLU A 149 -8.57 -8.57 -7.30
N THR A 150 -7.85 -7.73 -8.03
CA THR A 150 -8.36 -6.84 -9.09
C THR A 150 -9.22 -7.55 -10.14
N ILE A 151 -8.82 -8.75 -10.59
CA ILE A 151 -9.56 -9.50 -11.63
C ILE A 151 -10.93 -9.94 -11.10
N GLY A 152 -11.99 -9.55 -11.81
CA GLY A 152 -13.38 -9.84 -11.43
C GLY A 152 -13.86 -9.08 -10.19
N ARG A 153 -13.05 -8.18 -9.62
CA ARG A 153 -13.42 -7.42 -8.42
C ARG A 153 -14.65 -6.56 -8.64
N GLU A 154 -14.71 -5.89 -9.80
CA GLU A 154 -15.82 -5.01 -10.11
C GLU A 154 -17.16 -5.74 -10.10
N GLU A 155 -17.23 -6.91 -10.71
CA GLU A 155 -18.41 -7.76 -10.67
C GLU A 155 -18.79 -8.14 -9.23
N ARG A 156 -17.81 -8.59 -8.42
CA ARG A 156 -18.04 -8.96 -7.02
C ARG A 156 -18.52 -7.78 -6.17
N VAL A 157 -17.95 -6.60 -6.36
CA VAL A 157 -18.35 -5.35 -5.68
C VAL A 157 -19.78 -4.96 -6.05
N ARG A 158 -20.12 -4.99 -7.34
CA ARG A 158 -21.45 -4.60 -7.82
C ARG A 158 -22.55 -5.58 -7.38
N LYS A 159 -22.20 -6.82 -7.07
CA LYS A 159 -23.09 -7.83 -6.49
C LYS A 159 -23.33 -7.67 -4.99
N THR A 160 -22.58 -6.79 -4.30
CA THR A 160 -22.81 -6.55 -2.87
C THR A 160 -24.09 -5.75 -2.62
N PRO A 161 -24.79 -5.96 -1.50
CA PRO A 161 -25.95 -5.15 -1.12
C PRO A 161 -25.56 -3.75 -0.58
N LEU A 162 -24.32 -3.30 -0.80
CA LEU A 162 -23.83 -2.03 -0.29
C LEU A 162 -24.33 -0.85 -1.13
N PRO A 163 -24.55 0.33 -0.53
CA PRO A 163 -24.81 1.56 -1.26
C PRO A 163 -23.76 1.85 -2.34
N THR A 164 -24.18 2.44 -3.46
CA THR A 164 -23.30 2.74 -4.61
C THR A 164 -22.06 3.53 -4.23
N GLY A 165 -22.17 4.48 -3.29
CA GLY A 165 -21.00 5.24 -2.82
C GLY A 165 -19.93 4.37 -2.13
N LEU A 166 -20.33 3.33 -1.40
CA LEU A 166 -19.39 2.38 -0.79
C LEU A 166 -18.85 1.38 -1.83
N GLN A 167 -19.69 0.94 -2.77
CA GLN A 167 -19.25 0.12 -3.88
C GLN A 167 -18.16 0.84 -4.69
N ASP A 168 -18.41 2.09 -5.10
CA ASP A 168 -17.46 2.88 -5.88
C ASP A 168 -16.15 3.09 -5.13
N ARG A 169 -16.19 3.25 -3.79
CA ARG A 169 -15.00 3.34 -2.95
C ARG A 169 -14.22 2.03 -2.90
N LEU A 170 -14.91 0.88 -2.84
CA LEU A 170 -14.29 -0.46 -2.86
C LEU A 170 -13.66 -0.81 -4.22
N LEU A 171 -14.02 -0.08 -5.28
CA LEU A 171 -13.38 -0.15 -6.58
C LEU A 171 -12.12 0.70 -6.67
N PHE A 172 -11.80 1.55 -5.70
CA PHE A 172 -10.64 2.47 -5.69
C PHE A 172 -10.55 3.43 -6.89
N LYS A 173 -11.56 3.51 -7.77
CA LYS A 173 -11.56 4.36 -8.98
C LYS A 173 -11.62 5.88 -8.72
N LYS A 174 -11.68 6.31 -7.46
CA LYS A 174 -11.72 7.71 -7.03
C LYS A 174 -10.88 7.91 -5.79
N GLU A 175 -10.13 9.01 -5.78
CA GLU A 175 -9.34 9.43 -4.64
C GLU A 175 -10.21 10.15 -3.62
N ASN A 176 -9.95 9.90 -2.34
CA ASN A 176 -10.41 10.72 -1.23
C ASN A 176 -9.44 11.88 -0.97
N CYS A 177 -8.16 11.70 -1.28
CA CYS A 177 -7.11 12.68 -1.11
C CYS A 177 -6.11 12.58 -2.27
N SER A 178 -5.76 13.71 -2.87
CA SER A 178 -4.82 13.79 -3.98
C SER A 178 -3.39 13.51 -3.55
N MET A 179 -2.62 12.87 -4.43
CA MET A 179 -1.17 12.72 -4.24
C MET A 179 -0.47 14.09 -4.26
N ASP A 180 0.50 14.28 -3.37
CA ASP A 180 1.35 15.47 -3.37
C ASP A 180 2.57 15.25 -4.29
N PHE A 181 2.71 16.07 -5.32
CA PHE A 181 3.81 16.02 -6.30
C PHE A 181 4.90 17.07 -6.05
N SER A 182 4.82 17.82 -4.95
CA SER A 182 5.85 18.79 -4.62
C SER A 182 7.22 18.11 -4.41
N GLY A 183 8.28 18.71 -4.96
CA GLY A 183 9.65 18.23 -4.80
C GLY A 183 10.09 17.08 -5.72
N VAL A 184 9.24 16.60 -6.64
CA VAL A 184 9.66 15.68 -7.71
C VAL A 184 10.53 16.47 -8.70
N LYS A 185 11.84 16.20 -8.72
CA LYS A 185 12.70 16.66 -9.82
C LYS A 185 12.44 15.75 -11.02
N MET A 186 11.78 16.30 -12.06
CA MET A 186 11.70 15.66 -13.38
C MET A 186 13.09 15.47 -13.98
#